data_AF-A0A2M8RUW4-F1
#
_entry.id   AF-A0A2M8RUW4-F1
#
_cell.length_a   1.000
_cell.length_b   1.000
_cell.length_c   1.000
_cell.angle_alpha   90.00
_cell.angle_beta   90.00
_cell.angle_gamma   90.00
#
_symmetry.space_group_name_H-M   'P 1'
#
loop_
_entity.id
_entity.type
_entity.pdbx_description
1 polymer ?
#
loop_
_entity_poly.entity_id
_entity_poly.type
_entity_poly.pdbx_seq_one_letter_code
_entity_poly.pdbx_strand_id
1 'polypeptide(L)'
;MASVDKEKIKAEARIKQKQAKEKAAIAKRQQNKSYFEAPEPTGDPEIDCEADLNALQKGFRDAIKREDKRFELATDSEYWFCVCFQTREQKEFLLKALELFEEGDKYLDGQVVAEKLGIKLPKADVPYRTEGKIDKAYLEFVD
;
A
#
# COMPACT_ATOMS: atom_id res chain seq x y z
N MET A 1 -39.52 -30.12 5.99
CA MET A 1 -38.58 -29.00 6.14
C MET A 1 -37.25 -29.56 6.61
N ALA A 2 -36.23 -29.59 5.75
CA ALA A 2 -34.97 -30.29 6.02
C ALA A 2 -34.22 -29.64 7.19
N SER A 3 -33.98 -30.41 8.25
CA SER A 3 -33.22 -30.00 9.42
C SER A 3 -31.75 -29.81 9.03
N VAL A 4 -31.35 -28.56 8.86
CA VAL A 4 -29.96 -28.20 8.60
C VAL A 4 -29.12 -28.56 9.83
N ASP A 5 -28.26 -29.57 9.71
CA ASP A 5 -27.33 -30.04 10.75
C ASP A 5 -26.33 -28.94 11.12
N LYS A 6 -26.72 -28.11 12.10
CA LYS A 6 -25.92 -26.98 12.60
C LYS A 6 -24.50 -27.37 13.01
N GLU A 7 -24.29 -28.60 13.44
CA GLU A 7 -22.97 -29.12 13.84
C GLU A 7 -22.03 -29.34 12.64
N LYS A 8 -22.54 -29.84 11.51
CA LYS A 8 -21.75 -30.02 10.28
C LYS A 8 -21.31 -28.67 9.71
N ILE A 9 -22.21 -27.69 9.70
CA ILE A 9 -21.89 -26.31 9.28
C ILE A 9 -20.81 -25.70 10.19
N LYS A 10 -20.89 -25.94 11.51
CA LYS A 10 -19.90 -25.44 12.46
C LYS A 10 -18.53 -26.10 12.27
N ALA A 11 -18.49 -27.40 11.94
CA ALA A 11 -17.27 -28.12 11.61
C ALA A 11 -16.64 -27.62 10.30
N GLU A 12 -17.43 -27.45 9.24
CA GLU A 12 -16.98 -26.91 7.95
C GLU A 12 -16.47 -25.48 8.06
N ALA A 13 -17.14 -24.63 8.85
CA ALA A 13 -16.69 -23.27 9.15
C ALA A 13 -15.33 -23.27 9.87
N ARG A 14 -15.11 -24.21 10.81
CA ARG A 14 -13.85 -24.35 11.54
C ARG A 14 -12.70 -24.82 10.64
N ILE A 15 -12.99 -25.70 9.68
CA ILE A 15 -12.03 -26.15 8.65
C ILE A 15 -11.69 -25.01 7.70
N LYS A 16 -12.68 -24.28 7.18
CA LYS A 16 -12.46 -23.07 6.35
C LYS A 16 -11.64 -22.02 7.09
N GLN A 17 -11.91 -21.81 8.38
CA GLN A 17 -11.16 -20.86 9.20
C GLN A 17 -9.71 -21.30 9.42
N LYS A 18 -9.44 -22.60 9.61
CA LYS A 18 -8.07 -23.14 9.68
C LYS A 18 -7.34 -22.98 8.35
N GLN A 19 -7.98 -23.35 7.23
CA GLN A 19 -7.41 -23.21 5.89
C GLN A 19 -7.15 -21.74 5.53
N ALA A 20 -8.03 -20.82 5.92
CA ALA A 20 -7.83 -19.39 5.73
C ALA A 20 -6.66 -18.88 6.58
N LYS A 21 -6.51 -19.35 7.82
CA LYS A 21 -5.37 -19.02 8.70
C LYS A 21 -4.05 -19.58 8.17
N GLU A 22 -4.03 -20.81 7.65
CA GLU A 22 -2.85 -21.40 7.01
C GLU A 22 -2.47 -20.66 5.73
N LYS A 23 -3.44 -20.37 4.85
CA LYS A 23 -3.20 -19.55 3.65
C LYS A 23 -2.68 -18.16 4.01
N ALA A 24 -3.23 -17.52 5.05
CA ALA A 24 -2.74 -16.25 5.54
C ALA A 24 -1.33 -16.34 6.17
N ALA A 25 -0.99 -17.44 6.84
CA ALA A 25 0.33 -17.67 7.40
C ALA A 25 1.37 -17.97 6.30
N ILE A 26 0.99 -18.72 5.27
CA ILE A 26 1.80 -18.96 4.06
C ILE A 26 2.00 -17.66 3.31
N ALA A 27 0.94 -16.86 3.12
CA ALA A 27 1.03 -15.54 2.50
C ALA A 27 1.93 -14.59 3.31
N LYS A 28 1.86 -14.61 4.65
CA LYS A 28 2.79 -13.86 5.52
C LYS A 28 4.23 -14.37 5.44
N ARG A 29 4.45 -15.69 5.31
CA ARG A 29 5.77 -16.27 5.05
C ARG A 29 6.31 -15.89 3.68
N GLN A 30 5.45 -15.82 2.66
CA GLN A 30 5.79 -15.30 1.33
C GLN A 30 6.01 -13.78 1.35
N GLN A 31 5.34 -13.07 2.27
CA GLN A 31 5.51 -11.63 2.49
C GLN A 31 6.86 -11.31 3.16
N ASN A 32 7.43 -12.24 3.93
CA ASN A 32 8.88 -12.31 4.15
C ASN A 32 9.53 -12.72 2.83
N LYS A 33 9.59 -11.79 1.86
CA LYS A 33 10.25 -12.01 0.58
C LYS A 33 11.68 -12.43 0.83
N SER A 34 11.95 -13.73 0.72
CA SER A 34 13.30 -14.26 0.63
C SER A 34 13.95 -13.59 -0.58
N TYR A 35 15.12 -12.99 -0.40
CA TYR A 35 15.95 -12.49 -1.50
C TYR A 35 16.59 -13.62 -2.31
N PHE A 36 16.25 -14.86 -1.99
CA PHE A 36 16.86 -16.04 -2.55
C PHE A 36 15.78 -17.09 -2.81
N GLU A 37 15.60 -17.44 -4.08
CA GLU A 37 14.87 -18.62 -4.51
C GLU A 37 15.92 -19.62 -4.98
N ALA A 38 16.05 -20.73 -4.27
CA ALA A 38 17.04 -21.74 -4.58
C ALA A 38 16.67 -22.43 -5.92
N PRO A 39 17.56 -22.42 -6.92
CA PRO A 39 17.39 -23.20 -8.14
C PRO A 39 17.33 -24.70 -7.84
N GLU A 40 16.74 -25.48 -8.75
CA GLU A 40 16.75 -26.94 -8.61
C GLU A 40 18.19 -27.47 -8.75
N PRO A 41 18.64 -28.33 -7.82
CA PRO A 41 20.00 -28.83 -7.84
C PRO A 41 20.19 -29.85 -8.96
N THR A 42 21.26 -29.66 -9.71
CA THR A 42 21.71 -30.53 -10.80
C THR A 42 22.55 -31.70 -10.28
N GLY A 43 23.06 -31.62 -9.05
CA GLY A 43 23.87 -32.65 -8.40
C GLY A 43 25.38 -32.49 -8.66
N ASP A 44 25.78 -31.49 -9.44
CA ASP A 44 27.16 -31.05 -9.58
C ASP A 44 27.40 -29.87 -8.62
N PRO A 45 28.30 -30.01 -7.62
CA PRO A 45 28.53 -28.97 -6.63
C PRO A 45 28.98 -27.63 -7.22
N GLU A 46 29.77 -27.62 -8.30
CA GLU A 46 30.27 -26.36 -8.87
C GLU A 46 29.14 -25.60 -9.58
N ILE A 47 28.32 -26.31 -10.37
CA ILE A 47 27.18 -25.75 -11.10
C ILE A 47 26.11 -25.26 -10.12
N ASP A 48 25.82 -26.05 -9.09
CA ASP A 48 24.80 -25.72 -8.09
C ASP A 48 25.23 -24.50 -7.25
N CYS A 49 26.51 -24.40 -6.88
CA CYS A 49 27.05 -23.22 -6.20
C CYS A 49 26.98 -21.95 -7.07
N GLU A 50 27.32 -22.07 -8.35
CA GLU A 50 27.23 -20.93 -9.28
C GLU A 50 25.78 -20.46 -9.47
N ALA A 51 24.84 -21.40 -9.61
CA ALA A 51 23.43 -21.10 -9.75
C ALA A 51 22.87 -20.41 -8.50
N ASP A 52 23.25 -20.88 -7.30
CA ASP A 52 22.86 -20.27 -6.03
C ASP A 52 23.39 -18.83 -5.89
N LEU A 53 24.67 -18.60 -6.20
CA LEU A 53 25.27 -17.27 -6.12
C LEU A 53 24.60 -16.29 -7.11
N ASN A 54 24.29 -16.76 -8.32
CA ASN A 54 23.58 -15.96 -9.32
C ASN A 54 22.15 -15.62 -8.88
N ALA A 55 21.42 -16.58 -8.32
CA ALA A 55 20.07 -16.36 -7.78
C ALA A 55 20.09 -15.34 -6.64
N LEU A 56 21.07 -15.44 -5.73
CA LEU A 56 21.24 -14.51 -4.63
C LEU A 56 21.57 -13.09 -5.12
N GLN A 57 22.52 -12.95 -6.04
CA GLN A 57 22.87 -11.65 -6.62
C GLN A 57 21.69 -10.99 -7.32
N LYS A 58 20.89 -11.77 -8.05
CA LYS A 58 19.67 -11.29 -8.70
C LYS A 58 18.68 -10.74 -7.67
N GLY A 59 18.43 -11.48 -6.59
CA GLY A 59 17.51 -11.04 -5.54
C GLY A 59 17.94 -9.76 -4.84
N PHE A 60 19.24 -9.55 -4.61
CA PHE A 60 19.76 -8.27 -4.11
C PHE A 60 19.58 -7.12 -5.10
N ARG A 61 19.85 -7.33 -6.39
CA ARG A 61 19.62 -6.30 -7.43
C ARG A 61 18.14 -5.91 -7.51
N ASP A 62 17.25 -6.88 -7.44
CA ASP A 62 15.80 -6.64 -7.44
C ASP A 62 15.30 -6.01 -6.14
N ALA A 63 16.00 -6.21 -5.01
CA ALA A 63 15.76 -5.50 -3.76
C ALA A 63 16.11 -4.02 -3.89
N ILE A 64 17.31 -3.73 -4.38
CA ILE A 64 17.81 -2.35 -4.58
C ILE A 64 16.86 -1.59 -5.49
N LYS A 65 16.50 -2.13 -6.66
CA LYS A 65 15.56 -1.50 -7.58
C LYS A 65 14.19 -1.22 -6.96
N ARG A 66 13.71 -2.08 -6.05
CA ARG A 66 12.45 -1.85 -5.33
C ARG A 66 12.59 -0.77 -4.28
N GLU A 67 13.74 -0.68 -3.61
CA GLU A 67 14.02 0.40 -2.68
C GLU A 67 14.14 1.74 -3.40
N ASP A 68 14.89 1.80 -4.50
CA ASP A 68 15.06 3.02 -5.30
C ASP A 68 13.70 3.56 -5.78
N LYS A 69 12.82 2.69 -6.29
CA LYS A 69 11.45 3.09 -6.67
C LYS A 69 10.61 3.57 -5.49
N ARG A 70 10.80 2.99 -4.30
CA ARG A 70 10.10 3.45 -3.09
C ARG A 70 10.64 4.80 -2.62
N PHE A 71 11.95 4.99 -2.68
CA PHE A 71 12.62 6.23 -2.37
C PHE A 71 12.17 7.33 -3.33
N GLU A 72 12.14 7.07 -4.63
CA GLU A 72 11.60 7.97 -5.65
C GLU A 72 10.14 8.34 -5.31
N LEU A 73 9.24 7.37 -5.13
CA LEU A 73 7.84 7.66 -4.76
C LEU A 73 7.66 8.46 -3.45
N ALA A 74 8.56 8.30 -2.48
CA ALA A 74 8.46 8.96 -1.17
C ALA A 74 9.13 10.34 -1.12
N THR A 75 10.13 10.56 -1.98
CA THR A 75 10.97 11.76 -1.94
C THR A 75 10.71 12.68 -3.13
N ASP A 76 10.06 12.15 -4.17
CA ASP A 76 9.69 12.94 -5.32
C ASP A 76 8.54 13.88 -4.97
N SER A 77 8.87 15.17 -4.98
CA SER A 77 8.03 16.28 -4.62
C SER A 77 7.16 16.75 -5.80
N GLU A 78 6.90 15.92 -6.81
CA GLU A 78 6.34 16.40 -8.09
C GLU A 78 4.81 16.57 -8.12
N TYR A 79 4.07 16.04 -7.14
CA TYR A 79 2.59 16.03 -7.19
C TYR A 79 1.94 17.16 -6.38
N TRP A 80 2.38 18.41 -6.58
CA TRP A 80 1.68 19.60 -6.07
C TRP A 80 1.64 20.70 -7.12
N PHE A 81 0.62 21.54 -7.03
CA PHE A 81 0.57 22.80 -7.77
C PHE A 81 0.30 23.92 -6.77
N CYS A 82 0.74 25.13 -7.10
CA CYS A 82 0.56 26.30 -6.25
C CYS A 82 -0.01 27.44 -7.06
N VAL A 83 -0.89 28.22 -6.42
CA VAL A 83 -1.46 29.44 -6.97
C VAL A 83 -0.91 30.61 -6.18
N CYS A 84 -0.24 31.54 -6.87
CA CYS A 84 0.38 32.72 -6.26
C CYS A 84 -0.54 33.93 -6.39
N PHE A 85 -0.63 34.72 -5.32
CA PHE A 85 -1.41 35.97 -5.25
C PHE A 85 -0.51 37.12 -4.83
N GLN A 86 -0.89 38.35 -5.17
CA GLN A 86 -0.13 39.54 -4.78
C GLN A 86 -0.37 39.89 -3.31
N THR A 87 -1.56 39.60 -2.79
CA THR A 87 -1.92 39.88 -1.39
C THR A 87 -2.61 38.69 -0.73
N ARG A 88 -2.62 38.68 0.61
CA ARG A 88 -3.33 37.65 1.39
C ARG A 88 -4.82 37.70 1.13
N GLU A 89 -5.40 38.89 1.06
CA GLU A 89 -6.83 39.10 0.84
C GLU A 89 -7.30 38.49 -0.48
N GLN A 90 -6.49 38.58 -1.54
CA GLN A 90 -6.79 37.93 -2.82
C GLN A 90 -6.85 36.41 -2.69
N LYS A 91 -5.89 35.81 -1.98
CA LYS A 91 -5.88 34.37 -1.74
C LYS A 91 -7.08 33.93 -0.91
N GLU A 92 -7.34 34.60 0.21
CA GLU A 92 -8.46 34.25 1.09
C GLU A 92 -9.81 34.43 0.41
N PHE A 93 -9.95 35.48 -0.41
CA PHE A 93 -11.16 35.70 -1.20
C PHE A 93 -11.42 34.53 -2.15
N LEU A 94 -10.41 34.07 -2.89
CA LEU A 94 -10.57 32.91 -3.77
C LEU A 94 -10.93 31.65 -2.99
N LEU A 95 -10.21 31.36 -1.90
CA LEU A 95 -10.48 30.17 -1.07
C LEU A 95 -11.90 30.17 -0.51
N LYS A 96 -12.41 31.32 -0.07
CA LYS A 96 -13.80 31.46 0.41
C LYS A 96 -14.81 31.31 -0.73
N ALA A 97 -14.54 31.91 -1.88
CA ALA A 97 -15.43 31.80 -3.05
C ALA A 97 -15.56 30.37 -3.59
N LEU A 98 -14.52 29.54 -3.42
CA LEU A 98 -14.53 28.12 -3.77
C LEU A 98 -14.96 27.20 -2.63
N GLU A 99 -15.34 27.75 -1.47
CA GLU A 99 -15.64 26.98 -0.25
C GLU A 99 -14.51 26.02 0.17
N LEU A 100 -13.25 26.42 -0.07
CA LEU A 100 -12.05 25.65 0.26
C LEU A 100 -11.33 26.19 1.50
N PHE A 101 -11.79 27.32 2.06
CA PHE A 101 -11.11 27.98 3.18
C PHE A 101 -11.06 27.12 4.46
N GLU A 102 -12.06 26.25 4.68
CA GLU A 102 -12.09 25.33 5.82
C GLU A 102 -11.23 24.07 5.61
N GLU A 103 -11.00 23.68 4.35
CA GLU A 103 -10.16 22.53 3.98
C GLU A 103 -8.67 22.83 4.16
N GLY A 104 -8.28 24.09 4.04
CA GLY A 104 -6.92 24.54 4.28
C GLY A 104 -6.56 25.87 3.61
N ASP A 105 -5.39 26.39 3.99
CA ASP A 105 -4.91 27.69 3.50
C ASP A 105 -3.77 27.58 2.47
N LYS A 106 -2.95 26.51 2.54
CA LYS A 106 -1.74 26.36 1.70
C LYS A 106 -1.65 25.00 1.01
N TYR A 107 -1.92 23.94 1.76
CA TYR A 107 -1.92 22.57 1.25
C TYR A 107 -3.36 22.07 1.31
N LEU A 108 -3.91 21.75 0.15
CA LEU A 108 -5.28 21.27 -0.03
C LEU A 108 -5.23 19.90 -0.68
N ASP A 109 -6.19 19.05 -0.35
CA ASP A 109 -6.39 17.80 -1.09
C ASP A 109 -6.90 18.13 -2.50
N GLY A 110 -6.15 17.72 -3.52
CA GLY A 110 -6.50 17.93 -4.92
C GLY A 110 -7.81 17.25 -5.34
N GLN A 111 -8.22 16.17 -4.67
CA GLN A 111 -9.52 15.52 -4.90
C GLN A 111 -10.67 16.43 -4.48
N VAL A 112 -10.57 17.03 -3.28
CA VAL A 112 -11.58 17.96 -2.75
C VAL A 112 -11.67 19.22 -3.62
N VAL A 113 -10.52 19.76 -4.03
CA VAL A 113 -10.46 20.89 -4.96
C VAL A 113 -11.16 20.57 -6.28
N ALA A 114 -10.90 19.39 -6.86
CA ALA A 114 -11.53 18.98 -8.11
C ALA A 114 -13.06 18.79 -7.96
N GLU A 115 -13.51 18.23 -6.84
CA GLU A 115 -14.93 18.09 -6.53
C GLU A 115 -15.62 19.46 -6.43
N LYS A 116 -15.03 20.41 -5.69
CA LYS A 116 -15.55 21.79 -5.57
C LYS A 116 -15.62 22.52 -6.92
N LEU A 117 -14.69 22.23 -7.82
CA LEU A 117 -14.69 22.79 -9.18
C LEU A 117 -15.58 22.01 -10.17
N GLY A 118 -16.19 20.89 -9.77
CA GLY A 118 -16.99 20.03 -10.65
C GLY A 118 -16.17 19.28 -11.71
N ILE A 119 -14.87 19.10 -11.48
CA ILE A 119 -13.93 18.46 -12.41
C ILE A 119 -13.76 16.99 -12.04
N LYS A 120 -13.88 16.10 -13.04
CA LYS A 120 -13.61 14.67 -12.86
C LYS A 120 -12.13 14.39 -13.10
N LEU A 121 -11.42 13.97 -12.06
CA LEU A 121 -10.02 13.56 -12.16
C LEU A 121 -9.89 12.15 -12.78
N PRO A 122 -8.80 11.88 -13.51
CA PRO A 122 -8.48 10.53 -13.96
C PRO A 122 -8.22 9.62 -12.76
N LYS A 123 -8.60 8.35 -12.88
CA LYS A 123 -8.31 7.35 -11.84
C LYS A 123 -6.80 7.09 -11.80
N ALA A 124 -6.19 7.37 -10.65
CA ALA A 124 -4.81 7.00 -10.36
C ALA A 124 -4.79 5.82 -9.38
N ASP A 125 -3.86 4.88 -9.58
CA ASP A 125 -3.56 3.80 -8.64
C ASP A 125 -2.09 3.96 -8.22
N VAL A 126 -1.87 4.75 -7.17
CA VAL A 126 -0.55 4.96 -6.61
C VAL A 126 -0.36 3.95 -5.50
N PRO A 127 0.68 3.09 -5.55
CA PRO A 127 0.94 2.14 -4.49
C PRO A 127 1.42 2.86 -3.23
N TYR A 128 0.50 3.15 -2.30
CA TYR A 128 0.84 3.64 -0.97
C TYR A 128 0.85 2.50 0.03
N ARG A 129 1.63 2.65 1.10
CA ARG A 129 1.66 1.68 2.19
C ARG A 129 0.39 1.85 3.04
N THR A 130 -0.64 1.08 2.72
CA THR A 130 -1.90 1.01 3.51
C THR A 130 -1.66 0.50 4.92
N GLU A 131 -0.56 -0.21 5.17
CA GLU A 131 -0.14 -0.70 6.48
C GLU A 131 0.48 0.42 7.34
N GLY A 132 -0.22 1.55 7.47
CA GLY A 132 -0.10 2.36 8.67
C GLY A 132 -0.78 1.58 9.79
N LYS A 133 -0.02 0.89 10.63
CA LYS A 133 -0.60 0.26 11.82
C LYS A 133 -1.17 1.39 12.67
N ILE A 134 -2.49 1.54 12.67
CA ILE A 134 -3.16 2.55 13.50
C ILE A 134 -2.69 2.29 14.93
N ASP A 135 -2.15 3.33 15.58
CA ASP A 135 -1.68 3.22 16.94
C ASP A 135 -2.84 2.77 17.82
N LYS A 136 -2.60 1.80 18.71
CA LYS A 136 -3.62 1.35 19.66
C LYS A 136 -4.13 2.51 20.51
N ALA A 137 -3.24 3.42 20.90
CA ALA A 137 -3.60 4.61 21.66
C ALA A 137 -4.53 5.55 20.87
N TYR A 138 -4.38 5.61 19.53
CA TYR A 138 -5.27 6.39 18.68
C TYR A 138 -6.63 5.71 18.50
N LEU A 139 -6.66 4.39 18.32
CA LEU A 139 -7.91 3.62 18.29
C LEU A 139 -8.71 3.77 19.58
N GLU A 140 -8.06 3.63 20.73
CA GLU A 140 -8.69 3.80 22.06
C GLU A 140 -9.16 5.23 22.35
N PHE A 141 -8.63 6.23 21.63
CA PHE A 141 -9.04 7.63 21.77
C PHE A 141 -10.24 7.98 20.89
N VAL A 142 -10.43 7.28 19.77
CA VAL A 142 -11.48 7.57 18.77
C VAL A 142 -12.76 6.73 19.02
N ASP A 143 -12.63 5.58 19.68
CA ASP A 143 -13.75 4.78 20.21
C ASP A 143 -14.38 5.41 21.47
#